data_AF-A0A1M3IAM3-F1
#
_entry.id   AF-A0A1M3IAM3-F1
#
_cell.length_a   1.000
_cell.length_b   1.000
_cell.length_c   1.000
_cell.angle_alpha   90.00
_cell.angle_beta   90.00
_cell.angle_gamma   90.00
#
_symmetry.space_group_name_H-M   'P 1'
#
loop_
_entity.id
_entity.type
_entity.pdbx_description
1 polymer ?
#
loop_
_entity_poly.entity_id
_entity_poly.type
_entity_poly.pdbx_seq_one_letter_code
_entity_poly.pdbx_strand_id
1 'polypeptide(L)'
;MSNFVYAGMMSYEEFESKVCSLQNGDEDWLHVLPGVPADHRMRFIKVLESGIDIPLAFDLVLVTRTMEDAEFEKRWQEARGKRK
;
A
#
# COMPACT_ATOMS: atom_id res chain seq x y z
N MET A 1 1.76 -10.63 -25.53
CA MET A 1 2.46 -9.33 -25.54
C MET A 1 2.68 -8.93 -24.10
N SER A 2 3.91 -9.05 -23.61
CA SER A 2 4.25 -8.72 -22.21
C SER A 2 4.63 -7.24 -22.18
N ASN A 3 3.74 -6.40 -21.67
CA ASN A 3 4.01 -4.99 -21.47
C ASN A 3 4.84 -4.83 -20.18
N PHE A 4 6.14 -4.64 -20.35
CA PHE A 4 6.98 -3.98 -19.35
C PHE A 4 6.51 -2.52 -19.25
N VAL A 5 5.65 -2.23 -18.28
CA VAL A 5 5.24 -0.85 -17.96
C VAL A 5 6.24 -0.29 -16.97
N TYR A 6 6.73 0.91 -17.30
CA TYR A 6 7.53 1.84 -16.51
C TYR A 6 7.60 1.55 -15.00
N ALA A 7 8.78 1.78 -14.42
CA ALA A 7 8.94 2.13 -13.00
C ALA A 7 8.29 3.50 -12.71
N GLY A 8 7.01 3.64 -13.08
CA GLY A 8 6.21 4.84 -13.11
C GLY A 8 5.17 4.75 -12.03
N MET A 9 5.11 5.82 -11.25
CA MET A 9 4.12 6.10 -10.22
C MET A 9 2.72 5.57 -10.60
N MET A 10 2.17 4.65 -9.79
CA MET A 10 0.85 4.04 -10.01
C MET A 10 -0.23 5.12 -10.11
N SER A 11 -1.11 5.04 -11.12
CA SER A 11 -2.21 6.00 -11.26
C SER A 11 -3.19 5.91 -10.08
N TYR A 12 -4.01 6.95 -9.86
CA TYR A 12 -5.00 6.89 -8.79
C TYR A 12 -6.07 5.84 -9.08
N GLU A 13 -6.52 5.75 -10.32
CA GLU A 13 -7.53 4.78 -10.78
C GLU A 13 -7.03 3.34 -10.62
N GLU A 14 -5.76 3.07 -10.98
CA GLU A 14 -5.13 1.76 -10.77
C GLU A 14 -4.99 1.43 -9.28
N PHE A 15 -4.66 2.43 -8.46
CA PHE A 15 -4.54 2.29 -7.02
C PHE A 15 -5.88 1.95 -6.37
N GLU A 16 -6.91 2.75 -6.63
CA GLU A 16 -8.25 2.54 -6.10
C GLU A 16 -8.81 1.18 -6.52
N SER A 17 -8.71 0.83 -7.80
CA SER A 17 -9.14 -0.48 -8.31
C SER A 17 -8.46 -1.65 -7.60
N LYS A 18 -7.15 -1.54 -7.34
CA LYS A 18 -6.42 -2.57 -6.58
C LYS A 18 -6.86 -2.65 -5.14
N VAL A 19 -7.02 -1.53 -4.45
CA VAL A 19 -7.48 -1.53 -3.05
C VAL A 19 -8.87 -2.18 -2.95
N CYS A 20 -9.80 -1.81 -3.83
CA CYS A 20 -11.14 -2.40 -3.87
C CYS A 20 -11.10 -3.91 -4.16
N SER A 21 -10.15 -4.39 -4.96
CA SER A 21 -10.00 -5.84 -5.20
C SER A 21 -9.44 -6.63 -4.00
N LEU A 22 -8.70 -5.95 -3.10
CA LEU A 22 -8.10 -6.56 -1.92
C LEU A 22 -9.03 -6.58 -0.70
N GLN A 23 -10.00 -5.67 -0.67
CA GLN A 23 -10.98 -5.58 0.41
C GLN A 23 -12.29 -6.26 0.01
N ASN A 24 -12.73 -7.21 0.82
CA ASN A 24 -14.06 -7.81 0.67
C ASN A 24 -15.02 -7.09 1.62
N GLY A 25 -15.83 -6.16 1.13
CA GLY A 25 -16.92 -5.57 1.91
C GLY A 25 -16.90 -4.06 1.97
N ASP A 26 -17.20 -3.55 3.17
CA ASP A 26 -17.58 -2.16 3.46
C ASP A 26 -16.61 -1.12 2.87
N GLU A 27 -17.16 -0.10 2.21
CA GLU A 27 -16.45 0.94 1.47
C GLU A 27 -16.26 2.23 2.28
N ASP A 28 -16.57 2.18 3.58
CA ASP A 28 -16.46 3.31 4.51
C ASP A 28 -15.07 3.97 4.52
N TRP A 29 -14.02 3.29 4.07
CA TRP A 29 -12.64 3.79 4.00
C TRP A 29 -12.26 4.44 2.66
N LEU A 30 -13.14 4.49 1.65
CA LEU A 30 -12.81 5.06 0.32
C LEU A 30 -12.30 6.50 0.43
N HIS A 31 -12.85 7.28 1.36
CA HIS A 31 -12.44 8.66 1.62
C HIS A 31 -10.99 8.81 2.11
N VAL A 32 -10.36 7.73 2.57
CA VAL A 32 -8.96 7.70 3.03
C VAL A 32 -7.99 7.62 1.85
N LEU A 33 -8.39 6.98 0.75
CA LEU A 33 -7.52 6.71 -0.40
C LEU A 33 -6.91 7.96 -1.05
N PRO A 34 -7.65 9.07 -1.23
CA PRO A 34 -7.07 10.31 -1.75
C PRO A 34 -5.94 10.88 -0.88
N GLY A 35 -5.88 10.53 0.40
CA GLY A 35 -4.82 10.95 1.31
C GLY A 35 -3.49 10.21 1.10
N VAL A 36 -3.47 9.12 0.34
CA VAL A 36 -2.25 8.32 0.11
C VAL A 36 -1.37 9.00 -0.96
N PRO A 37 -0.13 9.42 -0.62
CA PRO A 37 0.76 10.05 -1.59
C PRO A 37 1.08 9.10 -2.75
N ALA A 38 1.20 9.66 -3.95
CA ALA A 38 1.37 8.87 -5.17
C ALA A 38 2.61 7.95 -5.13
N ASP A 39 3.72 8.44 -4.56
CA ASP A 39 4.97 7.68 -4.35
C ASP A 39 4.81 6.49 -3.40
N HIS A 40 3.77 6.48 -2.55
CA HIS A 40 3.57 5.45 -1.53
C HIS A 40 2.39 4.52 -1.82
N ARG A 41 1.69 4.68 -2.96
CA ARG A 41 0.58 3.80 -3.35
C ARG A 41 0.98 2.33 -3.41
N MET A 42 2.13 2.02 -4.01
CA MET A 42 2.63 0.65 -4.08
C MET A 42 2.94 0.08 -2.68
N ARG A 43 3.50 0.91 -1.81
CA ARG A 43 3.79 0.55 -0.42
C ARG A 43 2.50 0.21 0.33
N PHE A 44 1.47 1.04 0.17
CA PHE A 44 0.16 0.82 0.75
C PHE A 44 -0.45 -0.52 0.32
N ILE A 45 -0.43 -0.82 -1.00
CA ILE A 45 -0.92 -2.10 -1.54
C ILE A 45 -0.20 -3.30 -0.89
N LYS A 46 1.12 -3.28 -0.78
CA LYS A 46 1.90 -4.36 -0.14
C LYS A 46 1.52 -4.61 1.32
N VAL A 47 1.18 -3.54 2.04
CA VAL A 47 0.73 -3.64 3.44
C VAL A 47 -0.64 -4.32 3.47
N LEU A 48 -1.57 -3.93 2.61
CA LEU A 48 -2.90 -4.53 2.51
C LEU A 48 -2.85 -6.02 2.11
N GLU A 49 -1.98 -6.40 1.17
CA GLU A 49 -1.76 -7.81 0.78
C GLU A 49 -1.31 -8.69 1.96
N SER A 50 -0.83 -8.08 3.04
CA SER A 50 -0.45 -8.78 4.27
C SER A 50 -1.63 -8.99 5.23
N GLY A 51 -2.85 -8.56 4.86
CA GLY A 51 -4.07 -8.67 5.66
C GLY A 51 -4.23 -7.57 6.72
N ILE A 52 -3.51 -6.46 6.59
CA ILE A 52 -3.71 -5.28 7.45
C ILE A 52 -4.92 -4.48 6.94
N ASP A 53 -5.70 -3.93 7.87
CA ASP A 53 -6.82 -3.04 7.55
C ASP A 53 -6.36 -1.70 6.97
N ILE A 54 -7.27 -1.01 6.27
CA ILE A 54 -6.95 0.23 5.58
C ILE A 54 -6.56 1.38 6.51
N PRO A 55 -7.25 1.64 7.63
CA PRO A 55 -6.84 2.69 8.56
C PRO A 55 -5.40 2.50 9.06
N LEU A 56 -5.02 1.28 9.45
CA LEU A 56 -3.67 1.00 9.94
C LEU A 56 -2.64 1.06 8.80
N ALA A 57 -2.98 0.59 7.60
CA ALA A 57 -2.10 0.71 6.44
C ALA A 57 -1.83 2.18 6.10
N PHE A 58 -2.85 3.03 6.22
CA PHE A 58 -2.74 4.46 5.99
C PHE A 58 -1.80 5.12 6.99
N ASP A 59 -2.04 4.90 8.28
CA ASP A 59 -1.19 5.42 9.35
C ASP A 59 0.26 4.96 9.17
N LEU A 60 0.49 3.68 8.84
CA LEU A 60 1.81 3.13 8.61
C LEU A 60 2.54 3.83 7.46
N VAL A 61 1.85 4.07 6.35
CA VAL A 61 2.43 4.79 5.21
C VAL A 61 2.77 6.24 5.59
N LEU A 62 1.90 6.91 6.34
CA LEU A 62 2.16 8.29 6.77
C LEU A 62 3.37 8.40 7.71
N VAL A 63 3.48 7.52 8.71
CA VAL A 63 4.62 7.56 9.65
C VAL A 63 5.94 7.13 9.00
N THR A 64 5.88 6.33 7.93
CA THR A 64 7.06 5.88 7.19
C THR A 64 7.34 6.69 5.93
N ARG A 65 6.63 7.79 5.67
CA ARG A 65 6.75 8.55 4.41
C ARG A 65 8.17 9.04 4.09
N THR A 66 8.97 9.32 5.13
CA THR A 66 10.35 9.80 4.98
C THR A 66 11.36 8.65 4.89
N MET A 67 10.91 7.41 5.06
CA MET A 67 11.74 6.22 4.98
C MET A 67 11.87 5.80 3.52
N GLU A 68 13.09 5.46 3.10
CA GLU A 68 13.32 4.90 1.77
C GLU A 68 12.59 3.56 1.61
N ASP A 69 12.11 3.26 0.39
CA ASP A 69 11.35 2.03 0.12
C ASP A 69 12.12 0.75 0.47
N ALA A 70 13.45 0.74 0.25
CA ALA A 70 14.29 -0.41 0.59
C ALA A 70 14.38 -0.63 2.12
N GLU A 71 14.50 0.45 2.90
CA GLU A 71 14.51 0.39 4.36
C GLU A 71 13.13 -0.03 4.89
N PHE A 72 12.06 0.52 4.31
CA PHE A 72 10.69 0.14 4.63
C PHE A 72 10.47 -1.36 4.39
N GLU A 73 10.78 -1.86 3.20
CA GLU A 73 10.60 -3.27 2.83
C GLU A 73 11.37 -4.18 3.79
N LYS A 74 12.62 -3.84 4.10
CA LYS A 74 13.41 -4.61 5.07
C LYS A 74 12.72 -4.68 6.45
N ARG A 75 12.31 -3.54 7.01
CA ARG A 75 11.62 -3.51 8.31
C ARG A 75 10.27 -4.20 8.26
N TRP A 76 9.55 -4.09 7.15
CA TRP A 76 8.27 -4.74 6.92
C TRP A 76 8.40 -6.25 6.94
N GLN A 77 9.38 -6.80 6.21
CA GLN A 77 9.67 -8.23 6.19
C GLN A 77 10.14 -8.74 7.57
N GLU A 78 10.98 -7.98 8.27
CA GLU A 78 11.38 -8.31 9.64
C GLU A 78 10.20 -8.36 10.62
N ALA A 79 9.25 -7.41 10.50
CA ALA A 79 8.05 -7.39 11.34
C ALA A 79 7.13 -8.58 11.04
N ARG A 80 6.98 -8.96 9.77
CA ARG A 80 6.17 -10.13 9.36
C ARG A 80 6.80 -11.46 9.77
N GLY A 81 8.13 -11.59 9.68
CA GLY A 81 8.86 -12.82 10.04
C GLY A 81 8.94 -13.12 11.54
N LYS A 82 8.68 -12.12 12.40
CA LYS A 82 8.70 -12.26 13.87
C LYS A 82 7.37 -12.74 14.47
N ARG A 83 6.31 -12.89 13.69
CA ARG A 83 5.08 -13.61 14.11
C ARG A 83 5.34 -15.13 14.02
N LYS A 84 6.03 -15.68 15.02
CA LYS A 84 6.06 -17.12 15.32
C LYS A 84 5.55 -17.35 16.74
#